data_AF-M5NXY4-F1
#
_entry.id   AF-M5NXY4-F1
#
_cell.length_a   1.000
_cell.length_b   1.000
_cell.length_c   1.000
_cell.angle_alpha   90.00
_cell.angle_beta   90.00
_cell.angle_gamma   90.00
#
_symmetry.space_group_name_H-M   'P 1'
#
loop_
_entity.id
_entity.type
_entity.pdbx_description
1 polymer ?
#
loop_
_entity_poly.entity_id
_entity_poly.type
_entity_poly.pdbx_seq_one_letter_code
_entity_poly.pdbx_strand_id
1 'polypeptide(L)' 'MNVYYRKTIMGWWNIYPAGSDEFVNLNPEEFFELLPQVSRRAFAGCAEIGVTAARELFGKEVRPA' A
#
# COMPACT_ATOMS: atom_id res chain seq x y z
N MET A 1 -0.90 9.55 -6.19
CA MET A 1 -1.75 8.41 -6.61
C MET A 1 -2.57 7.99 -5.42
N ASN A 2 -3.90 7.90 -5.58
CA ASN A 2 -4.78 7.46 -4.50
C ASN A 2 -4.68 5.95 -4.28
N VAL A 3 -4.56 5.56 -3.03
CA VAL A 3 -4.56 4.16 -2.59
C VAL A 3 -5.57 3.96 -1.47
N TYR A 4 -6.14 2.77 -1.43
CA TYR A 4 -6.86 2.25 -0.27
C TYR A 4 -5.92 1.30 0.50
N TYR A 5 -5.94 1.35 1.83
CA TYR A 5 -5.15 0.44 2.66
C TYR A 5 -6.02 -0.26 3.68
N ARG A 6 -5.66 -1.50 4.03
CA ARG A 6 -6.36 -2.29 5.05
C ARG A 6 -5.39 -3.17 5.85
N LYS A 7 -5.51 -3.13 7.16
CA LYS A 7 -4.77 -3.99 8.09
C LYS A 7 -5.34 -5.41 8.06
N THR A 8 -4.47 -6.40 7.94
CA THR A 8 -4.79 -7.83 8.00
C THR A 8 -4.90 -8.32 9.44
N ILE A 9 -5.46 -9.51 9.63
CA ILE A 9 -5.56 -10.17 10.94
C ILE A 9 -4.17 -10.42 11.55
N MET A 10 -3.15 -10.66 10.71
CA MET A 10 -1.75 -10.86 11.13
C MET A 10 -0.99 -9.55 11.34
N GLY A 11 -1.65 -8.39 11.20
CA GLY A 11 -1.04 -7.08 11.45
C GLY A 11 -0.29 -6.44 10.28
N TRP A 12 -0.20 -7.12 9.13
CA TRP A 12 0.31 -6.59 7.86
C TRP A 12 -0.69 -5.66 7.17
N TRP A 13 -0.29 -4.98 6.10
CA TRP A 13 -1.13 -4.03 5.39
C TRP A 13 -1.25 -4.36 3.92
N ASN A 14 -2.49 -4.51 3.43
CA ASN A 14 -2.76 -4.58 2.00
C ASN A 14 -2.95 -3.17 1.45
N ILE A 15 -2.23 -2.82 0.40
CA ILE A 15 -2.30 -1.52 -0.29
C ILE A 15 -2.83 -1.74 -1.70
N TYR A 16 -3.94 -1.09 -2.00
CA TYR A 16 -4.69 -1.20 -3.25
C TYR A 16 -4.55 0.10 -4.02
N PRO A 17 -4.12 0.07 -5.29
CA PRO A 17 -4.25 1.23 -6.15
C PRO A 17 -5.72 1.51 -6.42
N ALA A 18 -6.11 2.79 -6.45
CA ALA A 18 -7.50 3.16 -6.70
C ALA A 18 -8.01 2.57 -8.04
N GLY A 19 -9.10 1.81 -7.97
CA GLY A 19 -9.72 1.17 -9.14
C GLY A 19 -9.13 -0.19 -9.55
N SER A 20 -8.26 -0.79 -8.72
CA SER A 20 -7.76 -2.15 -8.91
C SER A 20 -8.02 -3.01 -7.67
N ASP A 21 -8.28 -4.30 -7.90
CA ASP A 21 -8.36 -5.31 -6.85
C ASP A 21 -6.98 -5.95 -6.55
N GLU A 22 -5.96 -5.64 -7.35
CA GLU A 22 -4.59 -6.03 -7.08
C GLU A 22 -4.06 -5.25 -5.87
N PHE A 23 -3.26 -5.91 -5.03
CA PHE A 23 -2.67 -5.28 -3.87
C PHE A 23 -1.24 -5.72 -3.64
N VAL A 24 -0.49 -4.85 -2.98
CA VAL A 24 0.81 -5.18 -2.40
C VAL A 24 0.62 -5.35 -0.90
N ASN A 25 1.25 -6.37 -0.35
CA ASN A 25 1.27 -6.61 1.08
C ASN A 25 2.56 -6.01 1.67
N LEU A 26 2.41 -5.09 2.61
CA LEU A 26 3.51 -4.43 3.30
C LEU A 26 3.53 -4.85 4.77
N ASN A 27 4.73 -5.02 5.30
CA ASN A 27 4.90 -5.17 6.74
C ASN A 27 4.62 -3.83 7.45
N PRO A 28 4.45 -3.80 8.78
CA PRO A 28 4.16 -2.57 9.50
C PRO A 28 5.21 -1.47 9.33
N GLU A 29 6.50 -1.82 9.25
CA GLU A 29 7.60 -0.87 9.12
C GLU A 29 7.53 -0.19 7.75
N GLU A 30 7.49 -0.97 6.67
CA GLU A 30 7.32 -0.49 5.29
C GLU A 30 6.06 0.38 5.13
N PHE A 31 4.96 -0.01 5.76
CA PHE A 31 3.71 0.73 5.69
C PHE A 31 3.82 2.13 6.33
N PHE A 32 4.41 2.23 7.53
CA PHE A 32 4.54 3.51 8.22
C PHE A 32 5.68 4.37 7.66
N GLU A 33 6.64 3.79 6.94
CA GLU A 33 7.59 4.54 6.11
C GLU A 33 6.88 5.16 4.89
N LEU A 34 5.99 4.40 4.23
CA LEU A 34 5.22 4.88 3.07
C LEU A 34 4.17 5.93 3.46
N LEU A 35 3.47 5.71 4.57
CA LEU A 35 2.35 6.53 5.05
C LEU A 35 2.54 6.95 6.51
N PRO A 36 3.55 7.77 6.84
CA PRO A 36 3.88 8.16 8.21
C PRO A 36 2.78 8.95 8.91
N GLN A 37 1.87 9.56 8.14
CA GLN A 37 0.70 10.29 8.64
C GLN A 37 -0.42 9.38 9.17
N VAL A 38 -0.38 8.07 8.86
CA VAL A 38 -1.43 7.13 9.30
C VAL A 38 -1.23 6.76 10.76
N SER A 39 -2.30 6.88 11.55
CA SER A 39 -2.28 6.48 12.96
C SER A 39 -2.00 4.98 13.12
N ARG A 40 -1.17 4.62 14.11
CA ARG A 40 -0.91 3.21 14.47
C ARG A 40 -2.17 2.44 14.92
N ARG A 41 -3.25 3.16 15.26
CA ARG A 41 -4.56 2.59 15.61
C ARG A 41 -5.48 2.40 14.40
N ALA A 42 -5.08 2.82 13.20
CA ALA A 42 -5.90 2.66 12.01
C ALA A 42 -6.07 1.19 11.66
N PHE A 43 -7.18 0.88 10.99
CA PHE A 43 -7.50 -0.45 10.46
C PHE A 43 -7.71 -0.44 8.95
N ALA A 44 -8.21 0.67 8.40
CA ALA A 44 -8.33 0.89 6.96
C ALA A 44 -8.42 2.39 6.67
N GLY A 45 -8.26 2.78 5.41
CA GLY A 45 -8.44 4.15 4.98
C GLY A 45 -7.97 4.39 3.56
N CYS A 46 -8.05 5.65 3.13
CA CYS A 46 -7.53 6.11 1.85
C CYS A 46 -6.40 7.09 2.10
N ALA A 47 -5.38 7.07 1.25
CA ALA A 47 -4.29 8.03 1.27
C ALA A 47 -3.79 8.31 -0.15
N GLU A 48 -3.03 9.38 -0.29
CA GLU A 48 -2.26 9.64 -1.49
C GLU A 48 -0.80 9.24 -1.25
N ILE A 49 -0.22 8.51 -2.22
CA ILE A 49 1.22 8.23 -2.28
C ILE A 49 1.88 8.95 -3.45
N GLY A 50 3.17 9.21 -3.34
CA GLY A 50 3.99 9.82 -4.40
C GLY A 50 4.11 8.91 -5.64
N VAL A 51 4.42 9.52 -6.79
CA VAL A 51 4.54 8.81 -8.07
C VAL A 51 5.69 7.80 -8.06
N THR A 52 6.81 8.12 -7.39
CA THR A 52 7.96 7.20 -7.26
C THR A 52 7.58 5.95 -6.48
N ALA A 53 7.03 6.11 -5.27
CA ALA A 53 6.56 4.99 -4.46
C ALA A 53 5.48 4.16 -5.17
N ALA A 54 4.57 4.81 -5.89
CA ALA A 54 3.57 4.12 -6.70
C ALA A 54 4.21 3.24 -7.81
N ARG A 55 5.30 3.71 -8.43
CA ARG A 55 6.04 2.92 -9.42
C ARG A 55 6.85 1.79 -8.80
N GLU A 56 7.39 1.97 -7.60
CA GLU A 56 8.10 0.89 -6.90
C GLU A 56 7.15 -0.20 -6.44
N LEU A 57 5.96 0.18 -5.94
CA LEU A 57 4.97 -0.75 -5.43
C LEU A 57 4.17 -1.44 -6.55
N PHE A 58 3.74 -0.68 -7.55
CA PHE A 58 2.81 -1.16 -8.59
C PHE A 58 3.38 -1.12 -9.99
N GLY A 59 4.62 -0.64 -10.17
CA GLY A 59 5.31 -0.74 -11.44
C GLY A 59 5.61 -2.20 -11.71
N LYS A 60 5.16 -2.69 -12.87
CA LYS A 60 5.39 -4.06 -13.31
C LYS A 60 6.88 -4.39 -13.24
N GLU A 61 7.27 -5.36 -12.41
CA GLU A 61 8.20 -6.36 -12.93
C GLU A 61 7.47 -7.08 -14.07
N VAL A 62 7.85 -6.78 -15.31
CA VAL A 62 7.50 -7.62 -16.45
C VAL A 62 8.15 -8.98 -16.17
N ARG A 63 7.41 -9.90 -15.56
CA ARG A 63 7.80 -11.31 -15.60
C ARG A 63 7.70 -11.74 -17.07
N PRO A 64 8.80 -12.16 -17.73
CA PRO A 64 8.67 -12.76 -19.04
C PRO A 64 7.79 -14.01 -18.93
N ALA A 65 6.94 -14.19 -19.93
CA ALA A 65 6.03 -15.32 -20.08
C ALA A 65 6.76 -16.67 -20.13
#